data_AF-A0A1W9MUE3-F1
#
_entry.id   AF-A0A1W9MUE3-F1
#
_cell.length_a   1.000
_cell.length_b   1.000
_cell.length_c   1.000
_cell.angle_alpha   90.00
_cell.angle_beta   90.00
_cell.angle_gamma   90.00
#
_symmetry.space_group_name_H-M   'P 1'
#
loop_
_entity.id
_entity.type
_entity.pdbx_description
1 polymer ?
#
loop_
_entity_poly.entity_id
_entity_poly.type
_entity_poly.pdbx_seq_one_letter_code
_entity_poly.pdbx_strand_id
1 'polypeptide(L)' 'MSKQAINQYYSKLDQYKRFGGTRNETSVRRAFANLLEEYCQSKNLLLVDEVHLKSSQKRPDGTVKDALQLDWGHWESKDP' A
#
# COMPACT_ATOMS: atom_id res chain seq x y z
N MET A 1 2.80 -14.88 0.58
CA MET A 1 2.33 -14.02 -0.52
C MET A 1 2.01 -14.92 -1.71
N SER A 2 0.80 -14.86 -2.26
CA SER A 2 0.36 -15.78 -3.34
C SER A 2 0.85 -15.31 -4.71
N LYS A 3 1.15 -16.26 -5.61
CA LYS A 3 1.43 -15.95 -7.04
C LYS A 3 0.25 -15.21 -7.70
N GLN A 4 -0.97 -15.52 -7.27
CA GLN A 4 -2.18 -14.87 -7.79
C GLN A 4 -2.22 -13.38 -7.43
N ALA A 5 -1.92 -13.02 -6.18
CA ALA A 5 -1.87 -11.64 -5.71
C ALA A 5 -0.83 -10.81 -6.49
N ILE A 6 0.34 -11.39 -6.77
CA ILE A 6 1.39 -10.76 -7.58
C ILE A 6 0.91 -10.54 -9.02
N ASN A 7 0.22 -11.50 -9.63
CA ASN A 7 -0.35 -11.33 -10.96
C ASN A 7 -1.44 -10.26 -11.00
N GLN A 8 -2.26 -10.18 -9.96
CA GLN A 8 -3.27 -9.11 -9.80
C GLN A 8 -2.61 -7.74 -9.65
N TYR A 9 -1.51 -7.65 -8.91
CA TYR A 9 -0.71 -6.42 -8.79
C TYR A 9 -0.26 -5.92 -10.17
N TYR A 10 0.36 -6.76 -10.99
CA TYR A 10 0.80 -6.35 -12.33
C TYR A 10 -0.38 -5.96 -13.23
N SER A 11 -1.51 -6.66 -13.12
CA SER A 11 -2.72 -6.34 -13.88
C SER A 11 -3.30 -4.97 -13.49
N LYS A 12 -3.39 -4.67 -12.18
CA LYS A 12 -3.84 -3.36 -11.68
C LYS A 12 -2.86 -2.26 -12.07
N LEU A 13 -1.56 -2.52 -11.97
CA LEU A 13 -0.50 -1.59 -12.37
C LEU A 13 -0.64 -1.18 -13.84
N ASP A 14 -0.86 -2.16 -14.73
CA ASP A 14 -1.05 -1.90 -16.15
C ASP A 14 -2.35 -1.12 -16.43
N GLN A 15 -3.44 -1.43 -15.72
CA GLN A 15 -4.68 -0.65 -15.80
C GLN A 15 -4.43 0.81 -15.38
N TYR A 16 -3.81 1.04 -14.22
CA TYR A 16 -3.54 2.40 -13.74
C TYR A 16 -2.58 3.16 -14.66
N LYS A 17 -1.61 2.49 -15.29
CA LYS A 17 -0.75 3.11 -16.32
C LYS A 17 -1.53 3.49 -17.58
N ARG A 18 -2.48 2.65 -18.02
CA ARG A 18 -3.29 2.90 -19.23
C ARG A 18 -4.30 4.02 -19.05
N PHE A 19 -4.99 4.08 -17.90
CA PHE A 19 -6.03 5.08 -17.64
C PHE A 19 -5.51 6.36 -16.96
N GLY A 20 -4.31 6.33 -16.37
CA GLY A 20 -3.78 7.41 -15.55
C GLY A 20 -3.09 8.55 -16.31
N GLY A 21 -2.88 8.44 -17.63
CA GLY A 21 -2.37 9.50 -18.52
C GLY A 21 -0.90 9.93 -18.29
N THR A 22 -0.42 9.84 -17.06
CA THR A 22 0.92 10.27 -16.63
C THR A 22 1.62 9.11 -15.94
N ARG A 23 2.78 8.75 -16.48
CA ARG A 23 3.74 7.83 -15.87
C ARG A 23 4.17 8.44 -14.54
N ASN A 24 3.99 7.73 -13.42
CA ASN A 24 5.12 7.16 -12.65
C ASN A 24 4.76 6.84 -11.20
N GLU A 25 4.34 7.79 -10.38
CA GLU A 25 4.36 7.54 -8.93
C GLU A 25 3.01 7.04 -8.38
N THR A 26 1.92 7.76 -8.67
CA THR A 26 0.59 7.47 -8.09
C THR A 26 0.03 6.12 -8.52
N SER A 27 0.32 5.68 -9.75
CA SER A 27 -0.14 4.39 -10.28
C SER A 27 0.57 3.21 -9.61
N VAL A 28 1.87 3.33 -9.36
CA VAL A 28 2.66 2.32 -8.62
C VAL A 28 2.22 2.29 -7.16
N ARG A 29 2.09 3.47 -6.54
CA ARG A 29 1.58 3.64 -5.17
C ARG A 29 0.24 2.91 -4.99
N ARG A 30 -0.75 3.19 -5.85
CA ARG A 30 -2.06 2.52 -5.78
C ARG A 30 -1.99 1.02 -6.01
N ALA A 31 -1.25 0.57 -7.02
CA ALA A 31 -1.12 -0.87 -7.29
C ALA A 31 -0.48 -1.60 -6.09
N PHE A 32 0.57 -1.03 -5.51
CA PHE A 32 1.28 -1.62 -4.39
C PHE A 32 0.47 -1.59 -3.09
N ALA A 33 -0.25 -0.49 -2.81
CA ALA A 33 -1.16 -0.40 -1.67
C ALA A 33 -2.17 -1.56 -1.69
N ASN A 34 -2.79 -1.84 -2.84
CA ASN A 34 -3.72 -2.97 -3.00
C ASN A 34 -3.07 -4.32 -2.68
N LEU A 35 -1.84 -4.55 -3.13
CA LEU A 35 -1.11 -5.79 -2.86
C LEU A 35 -0.79 -5.92 -1.36
N LEU A 36 -0.36 -4.82 -0.73
CA LEU A 36 -0.06 -4.77 0.69
C LEU A 36 -1.32 -5.00 1.52
N GLU A 37 -2.45 -4.43 1.12
CA GLU A 37 -3.74 -4.64 1.77
C GLU A 37 -4.18 -6.12 1.72
N GLU A 38 -4.06 -6.78 0.56
CA GLU A 38 -4.36 -8.21 0.43
C GLU A 38 -3.46 -9.06 1.35
N TYR A 39 -2.19 -8.68 1.48
CA TYR A 39 -1.29 -9.31 2.45
C TYR A 39 -1.76 -9.08 3.90
N CYS A 40 -2.10 -7.85 4.26
CA CYS A 40 -2.60 -7.50 5.59
C CYS A 40 -3.86 -8.27 5.95
N GLN A 41 -4.83 -8.36 5.04
CA GLN A 41 -6.07 -9.12 5.23
C GLN A 41 -5.79 -10.59 5.54
N SER A 42 -4.83 -11.22 4.86
CA SER A 42 -4.44 -12.62 5.12
C SER A 42 -3.80 -12.85 6.52
N LYS A 43 -3.44 -11.76 7.21
CA LYS A 43 -2.75 -11.76 8.50
C LYS A 43 -3.59 -11.16 9.64
N ASN A 44 -4.87 -10.85 9.41
CA ASN A 44 -5.71 -10.07 10.33
C ASN A 44 -5.09 -8.71 10.70
N LEU A 45 -4.42 -8.09 9.73
CA LEU A 45 -3.88 -6.74 9.82
C LEU A 45 -4.68 -5.81 8.91
N LEU A 46 -4.55 -4.51 9.16
CA LEU A 46 -5.16 -3.44 8.38
C LEU A 46 -4.06 -2.51 7.87
N LEU A 47 -4.15 -2.13 6.60
CA LEU A 47 -3.39 -1.02 6.05
C LEU A 47 -4.21 0.25 6.23
N VAL A 48 -3.70 1.18 7.01
CA VAL A 48 -4.36 2.47 7.26
C VAL A 48 -3.53 3.56 6.60
N ASP A 49 -4.12 4.21 5.61
CA ASP A 49 -3.52 5.39 5.00
C ASP A 49 -3.51 6.54 6.01
N GLU A 50 -2.51 7.42 5.91
CA GLU A 50 -2.59 8.77 6.45
C GLU A 50 -2.52 8.94 7.99
N VAL A 51 -2.04 7.93 8.73
CA VAL A 51 -1.82 8.03 10.19
C VAL A 51 -0.61 8.91 10.51
N HIS A 52 -0.79 9.95 11.30
CA HIS A 52 0.32 10.75 11.83
C HIS A 52 1.07 9.97 12.91
N LEU A 53 2.41 9.94 12.84
CA LEU A 53 3.23 9.36 13.89
C LEU A 53 3.09 10.21 15.16
N LYS A 54 2.73 9.57 16.28
CA LYS A 54 2.40 10.26 17.54
C LYS A 54 3.49 11.20 18.07
N SER A 55 4.76 11.02 17.68
CA SER A 55 5.88 11.86 18.12
C SER A 55 6.63 12.59 17.00
N SER A 56 6.12 12.61 15.76
CA SER A 56 6.79 13.31 14.67
C SER A 56 5.81 13.89 13.66
N GLN A 57 6.20 14.98 12.98
CA GLN A 57 5.44 15.51 11.83
C GLN A 57 5.52 14.62 10.58
N LYS A 58 6.18 13.46 10.64
CA LYS A 58 6.25 12.54 9.51
C LYS A 58 4.94 11.77 9.41
N ARG A 59 4.39 11.73 8.19
CA ARG A 59 3.16 11.03 7.84
C ARG A 59 3.51 9.97 6.81
N PRO A 60 3.65 8.70 7.22
CA PRO A 60 3.84 7.61 6.27
C PRO A 60 2.64 7.51 5.34
N ASP A 61 2.93 7.09 4.12
CA ASP A 61 1.98 6.78 3.09
C ASP A 61 0.96 5.71 3.47
N GLY A 62 1.37 4.75 4.31
CA GLY A 62 0.50 3.77 4.93
C GLY A 62 1.11 3.18 6.21
N THR A 63 0.26 2.81 7.16
CA THR A 63 0.67 2.17 8.42
C THR A 63 -0.06 0.85 8.60
N VAL A 64 0.70 -0.21 8.86
CA VAL A 64 0.15 -1.53 9.12
C VAL A 64 -0.17 -1.65 10.60
N LYS A 65 -1.44 -1.94 10.90
CA LYS A 65 -1.96 -2.07 12.26
C LYS A 65 -2.64 -3.41 12.47
N ASP A 66 -2.69 -3.87 13.71
CA ASP A 66 -3.56 -4.96 14.12
C ASP A 66 -4.93 -4.45 14.62
N ALA A 67 -5.78 -5.38 15.05
CA ALA A 67 -7.09 -5.10 15.63
C ALA A 67 -7.03 -4.27 16.93
N LEU A 68 -5.87 -4.24 17.62
CA LEU A 68 -5.61 -3.43 18.81
C LEU A 68 -5.00 -2.06 18.48
N GLN A 69 -4.92 -1.72 17.18
CA GLN A 69 -4.33 -0.49 16.65
C GLN A 69 -2.83 -0.32 16.93
N LEU A 70 -2.14 -1.40 17.29
CA LEU A 70 -0.68 -1.39 17.46
C LEU A 70 0.00 -1.29 16.10
N ASP A 71 1.08 -0.52 16.03
CA ASP A 71 1.85 -0.32 14.81
C ASP A 71 2.82 -1.48 14.58
N TRP A 72 2.66 -2.17 13.45
CA TRP A 72 3.52 -3.27 13.02
C TRP A 72 4.54 -2.85 11.96
N GLY A 73 4.29 -1.73 11.28
CA GLY A 73 5.21 -1.18 10.30
C GLY A 73 4.64 0.02 9.55
N HIS A 74 5.52 0.71 8.84
CA HIS A 74 5.17 1.84 7.99
C HIS A 74 5.62 1.55 6.56
N TRP A 75 4.80 1.95 5.61
CA TRP A 75 5.09 1.91 4.19
C TRP A 75 5.27 3.32 3.68
N GLU A 76 6.33 3.53 2.89
CA GLU A 76 6.49 4.71 2.05
C GLU A 76 6.56 4.31 0.60
N SER A 77 5.71 4.91 -0.23
CA SER A 77 5.92 4.88 -1.66
C SER A 77 7.16 5.71 -1.99
N LYS A 78 7.88 5.25 -3.01
CA LYS A 78 9.03 5.95 -3.55
C LYS A 78 8.77 6.15 -5.03
N ASP A 79 9.26 7.27 -5.54
CA ASP A 79 9.39 7.49 -6.95
C ASP A 79 10.16 6.32 -7.61
N PRO A 80 9.64 5.76 -8.71
CA PRO A 80 10.34 4.75 -9.49
C PRO A 80 11.52 5.31 -10.30
#